data_AF-A0A7S0R7L6-F1
#
_entry.id   AF-A0A7S0R7L6-F1
#
_cell.length_a   1.000
_cell.length_b   1.000
_cell.length_c   1.000
_cell.angle_alpha   90.00
_cell.angle_beta   90.00
_cell.angle_gamma   90.00
#
_symmetry.space_group_name_H-M   'P 1'
#
loop_
_entity.id
_entity.type
_entity.pdbx_description
1 polymer ?
#
loop_
_entity_poly.entity_id
_entity_poly.type
_entity_poly.pdbx_seq_one_letter_code
_entity_poly.pdbx_strand_id
1 'polypeptide(L)'
;GAAGGGSVAAMVASGAAPLFAASLEQALPNLHMYVHLNPSLALVAEQLQLKRLLPLALDRAIREIVAPVVERSVTIACMTTRELVLKDFAMEPDETRMRKAAHLMVCSLAGSLALVTCKEPLRVSIMTQLRQALLQLSGAGAEQIVEQAVQVSTADNLDLGCALIEKAATDKALRDVDEALAPLYAVRRKSREAGQAYYDMSVYAQGRYPSSLPEVLRPKPGHLQPNQQRVYEDFARLPRTPPTQPPPPPMPY
;
A
#
# COMPACT_ATOMS: atom_id res chain seq x y z
N GLY A 1 34.37 28.81 -4.78
CA GLY A 1 34.56 27.44 -5.27
C GLY A 1 33.46 26.58 -4.71
N ALA A 2 32.55 26.13 -5.57
CA ALA A 2 31.42 25.28 -5.22
C ALA A 2 31.62 23.92 -5.90
N ALA A 3 31.60 22.83 -5.15
CA ALA A 3 31.46 21.48 -5.67
C ALA A 3 31.18 20.48 -4.52
N GLY A 4 30.26 19.54 -4.75
CA GLY A 4 30.28 18.24 -4.08
C GLY A 4 29.08 17.89 -3.21
N GLY A 5 27.87 17.87 -3.78
CA GLY A 5 26.67 17.40 -3.07
C GLY A 5 25.59 16.93 -4.02
N GLY A 6 25.79 15.79 -4.70
CA GLY A 6 24.77 15.23 -5.57
C GLY A 6 25.26 13.99 -6.31
N SER A 7 25.20 12.81 -5.69
CA SER A 7 25.29 11.54 -6.44
C SER A 7 24.82 10.30 -5.67
N VAL A 8 23.85 10.40 -4.76
CA VAL A 8 23.28 9.20 -4.09
C VAL A 8 21.79 8.99 -4.36
N ALA A 9 21.09 9.98 -4.94
CA ALA A 9 19.66 9.87 -5.26
C ALA A 9 19.37 9.23 -6.64
N ALA A 10 20.38 9.04 -7.51
CA ALA A 10 20.16 8.69 -8.91
C ALA A 10 20.26 7.18 -9.24
N MET A 11 20.73 6.32 -8.33
CA MET A 11 21.01 4.91 -8.65
C MET A 11 19.92 3.90 -8.28
N VAL A 12 18.85 4.31 -7.58
CA VAL A 12 17.79 3.38 -7.14
C VAL A 12 16.68 3.19 -8.20
N ALA A 13 16.69 3.97 -9.29
CA ALA A 13 15.53 4.09 -10.19
C ALA A 13 15.45 3.07 -11.36
N SER A 14 16.42 2.20 -11.60
CA SER A 14 16.45 1.39 -12.86
C SER A 14 16.20 -0.11 -12.73
N GLY A 15 16.07 -0.68 -11.53
CA GLY A 15 15.96 -2.14 -11.36
C GLY A 15 14.56 -2.69 -11.03
N ALA A 16 13.65 -1.87 -10.49
CA ALA A 16 12.42 -2.35 -9.86
C ALA A 16 11.16 -2.33 -10.76
N ALA A 17 11.21 -1.64 -11.89
CA ALA A 17 10.11 -1.58 -12.86
C ALA A 17 9.70 -2.93 -13.49
N PRO A 18 10.62 -3.86 -13.85
CA PRO A 18 10.24 -5.06 -14.61
C PRO A 18 9.50 -6.13 -13.78
N LEU A 19 9.75 -6.21 -12.48
CA LEU A 19 9.08 -7.19 -11.59
C LEU A 19 7.72 -6.70 -11.08
N PHE A 20 7.54 -5.37 -10.99
CA PHE A 20 6.25 -4.73 -10.71
C PHE A 20 5.22 -5.04 -11.80
N ALA A 21 5.65 -4.96 -13.05
CA ALA A 21 4.82 -5.31 -14.20
C ALA A 21 4.31 -6.76 -14.07
N ALA A 22 5.17 -7.72 -13.73
CA ALA A 22 4.81 -9.15 -13.74
C ALA A 22 3.64 -9.56 -12.82
N SER A 23 3.58 -9.11 -11.55
CA SER A 23 2.47 -9.50 -10.64
C SER A 23 1.15 -8.83 -11.00
N LEU A 24 1.20 -7.57 -11.45
CA LEU A 24 0.01 -6.87 -11.94
C LEU A 24 -0.41 -7.44 -13.32
N GLU A 25 0.55 -7.78 -14.19
CA GLU A 25 0.36 -8.44 -15.48
C GLU A 25 -0.18 -9.86 -15.37
N GLN A 26 -0.11 -10.51 -14.20
CA GLN A 26 -0.80 -11.79 -13.96
C GLN A 26 -2.23 -11.59 -13.43
N ALA A 27 -2.49 -10.51 -12.68
CA ALA A 27 -3.80 -10.20 -12.13
C ALA A 27 -4.73 -9.50 -13.14
N LEU A 28 -4.18 -8.59 -13.96
CA LEU A 28 -4.90 -7.82 -14.99
C LEU A 28 -5.51 -8.67 -16.11
N PRO A 29 -4.87 -9.71 -16.67
CA PRO A 29 -5.52 -10.56 -17.67
C PRO A 29 -6.69 -11.34 -17.09
N ASN A 30 -6.74 -11.59 -15.77
CA ASN A 30 -7.88 -12.24 -15.12
C ASN A 30 -8.96 -11.25 -14.66
N LEU A 31 -8.78 -9.94 -14.88
CA LEU A 31 -9.70 -8.90 -14.42
C LEU A 31 -11.13 -9.12 -14.92
N HIS A 32 -11.27 -9.64 -16.15
CA HIS A 32 -12.56 -9.99 -16.73
C HIS A 32 -13.36 -11.03 -15.92
N MET A 33 -12.72 -11.80 -15.02
CA MET A 33 -13.40 -12.76 -14.15
C MET A 33 -13.93 -12.17 -12.85
N TYR A 34 -13.43 -11.01 -12.44
CA TYR A 34 -13.78 -10.38 -11.16
C TYR A 34 -14.65 -9.13 -11.34
N VAL A 35 -14.81 -8.64 -12.58
CA VAL A 35 -15.65 -7.50 -12.89
C VAL A 35 -17.12 -7.83 -12.61
N HIS A 36 -17.76 -6.96 -11.82
CA HIS A 36 -19.17 -7.04 -11.53
C HIS A 36 -19.96 -6.24 -12.58
N LEU A 37 -20.89 -6.94 -13.23
CA LEU A 37 -21.85 -6.34 -14.17
C LEU A 37 -23.21 -6.26 -13.49
N ASN A 38 -23.70 -5.04 -13.30
CA ASN A 38 -25.00 -4.82 -12.68
C ASN A 38 -26.12 -5.39 -13.57
N PRO A 39 -27.02 -6.25 -13.05
CA PRO A 39 -28.15 -6.80 -13.82
C PRO A 39 -29.07 -5.71 -14.39
N SER A 40 -29.15 -4.55 -13.72
CA SER A 40 -29.94 -3.40 -14.17
C SER A 40 -29.46 -2.82 -15.49
N LEU A 41 -28.20 -3.10 -15.88
CA LEU A 41 -27.59 -2.67 -17.13
C LEU A 41 -27.60 -3.76 -18.20
N ALA A 42 -28.32 -4.88 -18.03
CA ALA A 42 -28.24 -6.03 -18.95
C ALA A 42 -28.51 -5.66 -20.42
N LEU A 43 -29.54 -4.87 -20.69
CA LEU A 43 -29.87 -4.36 -22.04
C LEU A 43 -28.75 -3.49 -22.62
N VAL A 44 -28.23 -2.56 -21.81
CA VAL A 44 -27.11 -1.69 -22.21
C VAL A 44 -25.83 -2.50 -22.43
N ALA A 45 -25.65 -3.56 -21.65
CA ALA A 45 -24.48 -4.42 -21.73
C ALA A 45 -24.43 -5.25 -23.00
N GLU A 46 -25.58 -5.68 -23.51
CA GLU A 46 -25.70 -6.34 -24.81
C GLU A 46 -25.55 -5.34 -25.96
N GLN A 47 -26.24 -4.20 -25.90
CA GLN A 47 -26.24 -3.20 -26.98
C GLN A 47 -24.89 -2.51 -27.17
N LEU A 48 -24.18 -2.18 -26.09
CA LEU A 48 -22.93 -1.41 -26.13
C LEU A 48 -21.69 -2.28 -25.84
N GLN A 49 -21.82 -3.61 -25.87
CA GLN A 49 -20.72 -4.53 -25.61
C GLN A 49 -19.99 -4.26 -24.27
N LEU A 50 -20.72 -3.79 -23.26
CA LEU A 50 -20.17 -3.36 -21.97
C LEU A 50 -19.36 -4.48 -21.31
N LYS A 51 -19.78 -5.74 -21.46
CA LYS A 51 -19.06 -6.91 -20.93
C LYS A 51 -17.61 -7.00 -21.41
N ARG A 52 -17.34 -6.54 -22.63
CA ARG A 52 -16.00 -6.52 -23.24
C ARG A 52 -15.25 -5.23 -22.91
N LEU A 53 -15.95 -4.10 -22.92
CA LEU A 53 -15.33 -2.79 -22.73
C LEU A 53 -14.98 -2.48 -21.27
N LEU A 54 -15.77 -2.95 -20.31
CA LEU A 54 -15.57 -2.65 -18.90
C LEU A 54 -14.24 -3.16 -18.35
N PRO A 55 -13.84 -4.43 -18.57
CA PRO A 55 -12.52 -4.90 -18.15
C PRO A 55 -11.37 -4.11 -18.82
N LEU A 56 -11.53 -3.72 -20.09
CA LEU A 56 -10.50 -2.97 -20.82
C LEU A 56 -10.34 -1.54 -20.28
N ALA A 57 -11.45 -0.86 -20.01
CA ALA A 57 -11.44 0.49 -19.43
C ALA A 57 -10.85 0.47 -18.02
N LEU A 58 -11.19 -0.55 -17.21
CA LEU A 58 -10.66 -0.73 -15.87
C LEU A 58 -9.15 -1.04 -15.89
N ASP A 59 -8.68 -1.91 -16.78
CA ASP A 59 -7.24 -2.18 -16.97
C ASP A 59 -6.47 -0.89 -17.31
N ARG A 60 -6.96 -0.10 -18.26
CA ARG A 60 -6.35 1.19 -18.63
C ARG A 60 -6.31 2.17 -17.46
N ALA A 61 -7.42 2.31 -16.75
CA ALA A 61 -7.50 3.21 -15.59
C ALA A 61 -6.56 2.78 -14.46
N ILE A 62 -6.45 1.47 -14.18
CA ILE A 62 -5.52 0.96 -13.18
C ILE A 62 -4.07 1.25 -13.61
N ARG A 63 -3.70 0.97 -14.86
CA ARG A 63 -2.34 1.20 -15.37
C ARG A 63 -1.90 2.66 -15.30
N GLU A 64 -2.83 3.59 -15.52
CA GLU A 64 -2.59 5.02 -15.39
C GLU A 64 -2.27 5.44 -13.95
N ILE A 65 -3.01 4.90 -12.98
CA ILE A 65 -2.96 5.36 -11.58
C ILE A 65 -1.95 4.59 -10.73
N VAL A 66 -1.72 3.31 -11.03
CA VAL A 66 -0.98 2.39 -10.16
C VAL A 66 0.46 2.85 -9.90
N ALA A 67 1.21 3.24 -10.93
CA ALA A 67 2.63 3.59 -10.79
C ALA A 67 2.86 4.79 -9.86
N PRO A 68 2.28 5.98 -10.09
CA PRO A 68 2.53 7.14 -9.25
C PRO A 68 1.99 6.97 -7.81
N VAL A 69 0.88 6.24 -7.63
CA VAL A 69 0.34 5.98 -6.29
C VAL A 69 1.23 5.01 -5.51
N VAL A 70 1.63 3.89 -6.14
CA VAL A 70 2.48 2.89 -5.49
C VAL A 70 3.82 3.48 -5.12
N GLU A 71 4.47 4.24 -6.02
CA GLU A 71 5.78 4.85 -5.73
C GLU A 71 5.76 5.77 -4.51
N ARG A 72 4.79 6.71 -4.45
CA ARG A 72 4.68 7.64 -3.32
C ARG A 72 4.36 6.91 -2.02
N SER A 73 3.36 6.02 -2.03
CA SER A 73 2.90 5.31 -0.83
C SER A 73 3.98 4.39 -0.26
N VAL A 74 4.69 3.64 -1.11
CA VAL A 74 5.77 2.74 -0.70
C VAL A 74 6.95 3.51 -0.12
N THR A 75 7.36 4.61 -0.76
CA THR A 75 8.48 5.43 -0.28
C THR A 75 8.22 5.93 1.14
N ILE A 76 7.05 6.52 1.39
CA ILE A 76 6.65 7.01 2.71
C ILE A 76 6.63 5.84 3.71
N ALA A 77 5.96 4.74 3.36
CA ALA A 77 5.79 3.61 4.25
C ALA A 77 7.11 2.95 4.64
N CYS A 78 8.02 2.71 3.68
CA CYS A 78 9.32 2.09 3.94
C CYS A 78 10.21 2.99 4.78
N MET A 79 10.26 4.30 4.51
CA MET A 79 11.03 5.25 5.32
C MET A 79 10.51 5.29 6.76
N THR A 80 9.20 5.46 6.95
CA THR A 80 8.59 5.51 8.29
C THR A 80 8.80 4.20 9.06
N THR A 81 8.60 3.06 8.39
CA THR A 81 8.79 1.73 9.02
C THR A 81 10.24 1.53 9.43
N ARG A 82 11.20 1.88 8.56
CA ARG A 82 12.63 1.75 8.85
C ARG A 82 13.01 2.52 10.11
N GLU A 83 12.66 3.80 10.19
CA GLU A 83 13.04 4.66 11.33
C GLU A 83 12.41 4.20 12.65
N LEU A 84 11.13 3.80 12.63
CA LEU A 84 10.45 3.33 13.84
C LEU A 84 10.96 1.96 14.30
N VAL A 85 11.09 1.00 13.39
CA VAL A 85 11.60 -0.34 13.72
C VAL A 85 13.04 -0.28 14.20
N LEU A 86 13.90 0.54 13.59
CA LEU A 86 15.28 0.73 14.05
C LEU A 86 15.35 1.16 15.52
N LYS A 87 14.50 2.11 15.90
CA LYS A 87 14.46 2.67 17.25
C LYS A 87 13.90 1.67 18.27
N ASP A 88 12.79 1.02 17.93
CA ASP A 88 12.08 0.12 18.84
C ASP A 88 12.81 -1.22 19.00
N PHE A 89 13.55 -1.66 17.98
CA PHE A 89 14.33 -2.91 17.95
C PHE A 89 15.83 -2.70 18.17
N ALA A 90 16.25 -1.55 18.70
CA ALA A 90 17.66 -1.20 18.89
C ALA A 90 18.43 -2.18 19.80
N MET A 91 17.72 -2.84 20.73
CA MET A 91 18.29 -3.83 21.66
C MET A 91 17.80 -5.27 21.40
N GLU A 92 17.02 -5.49 20.33
CA GLU A 92 16.50 -6.82 19.99
C GLU A 92 17.53 -7.59 19.14
N PRO A 93 18.08 -8.71 19.66
CA PRO A 93 19.07 -9.51 18.94
C PRO A 93 18.48 -10.37 17.82
N ASP A 94 17.18 -10.71 17.87
CA ASP A 94 16.56 -11.61 16.91
C ASP A 94 16.10 -10.87 15.64
N GLU A 95 16.78 -11.12 14.52
CA GLU A 95 16.45 -10.50 13.24
C GLU A 95 15.06 -10.92 12.71
N THR A 96 14.57 -12.09 13.10
CA THR A 96 13.28 -12.61 12.62
C THR A 96 12.11 -11.85 13.22
N ARG A 97 12.21 -11.46 14.49
CA ARG A 97 11.21 -10.63 15.18
C ARG A 97 11.15 -9.23 14.59
N MET A 98 12.31 -8.62 14.37
CA MET A 98 12.43 -7.31 13.73
C MET A 98 11.82 -7.34 12.32
N ARG A 99 12.14 -8.37 11.53
CA ARG A 99 11.58 -8.55 10.19
C ARG A 99 10.06 -8.69 10.20
N LYS A 100 9.52 -9.55 11.07
CA LYS A 100 8.08 -9.74 11.20
C LYS A 100 7.37 -8.42 11.55
N ALA A 101 7.90 -7.67 12.50
CA ALA A 101 7.33 -6.37 12.89
C ALA A 101 7.37 -5.35 11.74
N ALA A 102 8.49 -5.27 11.03
CA ALA A 102 8.63 -4.40 9.85
C ALA A 102 7.63 -4.76 8.75
N HIS A 103 7.45 -6.06 8.45
CA HIS A 103 6.50 -6.52 7.44
C HIS A 103 5.06 -6.15 7.80
N LEU A 104 4.64 -6.41 9.05
CA LEU A 104 3.30 -6.08 9.51
C LEU A 104 3.01 -4.58 9.39
N MET A 105 3.95 -3.75 9.84
CA MET A 105 3.82 -2.31 9.80
C MET A 105 3.83 -1.75 8.37
N VAL A 106 4.78 -2.16 7.53
CA VAL A 106 4.92 -1.61 6.17
C VAL A 106 3.72 -1.98 5.31
N CYS A 107 3.19 -3.20 5.43
CA CYS A 107 1.99 -3.62 4.70
C CYS A 107 0.79 -2.78 5.09
N SER A 108 0.57 -2.56 6.39
CA SER A 108 -0.56 -1.76 6.86
C SER A 108 -0.45 -0.31 6.38
N LEU A 109 0.75 0.27 6.44
CA LEU A 109 0.97 1.68 6.10
C LEU A 109 0.90 1.92 4.59
N ALA A 110 1.61 1.12 3.78
CA ALA A 110 1.62 1.23 2.33
C ALA A 110 0.23 0.98 1.74
N GLY A 111 -0.48 -0.06 2.24
CA GLY A 111 -1.82 -0.39 1.78
C GLY A 111 -2.84 0.72 2.08
N SER A 112 -2.85 1.24 3.31
CA SER A 112 -3.77 2.32 3.69
C SER A 112 -3.50 3.62 2.93
N LEU A 113 -2.22 3.99 2.76
CA LEU A 113 -1.85 5.18 1.98
C LEU A 113 -2.25 5.02 0.50
N ALA A 114 -2.01 3.85 -0.10
CA ALA A 114 -2.40 3.58 -1.47
C ALA A 114 -3.92 3.64 -1.66
N LEU A 115 -4.70 2.99 -0.78
CA LEU A 115 -6.16 2.94 -0.85
C LEU A 115 -6.79 4.33 -0.82
N VAL A 116 -6.37 5.18 0.12
CA VAL A 116 -6.92 6.55 0.24
C VAL A 116 -6.49 7.43 -0.94
N THR A 117 -5.27 7.23 -1.44
CA THR A 117 -4.71 8.04 -2.54
C THR A 117 -5.31 7.66 -3.90
N CYS A 118 -5.56 6.37 -4.18
CA CYS A 118 -6.02 5.93 -5.48
C CYS A 118 -7.53 6.08 -5.69
N LYS A 119 -8.35 6.11 -4.63
CA LYS A 119 -9.81 5.99 -4.75
C LYS A 119 -10.44 7.08 -5.63
N GLU A 120 -10.08 8.35 -5.39
CA GLU A 120 -10.62 9.46 -6.17
C GLU A 120 -10.09 9.49 -7.62
N PRO A 121 -8.76 9.46 -7.85
CA PRO A 121 -8.22 9.47 -9.22
C PRO A 121 -8.67 8.28 -10.06
N LEU A 122 -8.75 7.09 -9.45
CA LEU A 122 -9.19 5.87 -10.12
C LEU A 122 -10.64 5.97 -10.58
N ARG A 123 -11.54 6.50 -9.73
CA ARG A 123 -12.94 6.70 -10.10
C ARG A 123 -13.06 7.59 -11.34
N VAL A 124 -12.36 8.73 -11.33
CA VAL A 124 -12.37 9.69 -12.45
C VAL A 124 -11.82 9.05 -13.73
N SER A 125 -10.72 8.30 -13.63
CA SER A 125 -10.12 7.63 -14.79
C SER A 125 -11.05 6.54 -15.36
N ILE A 126 -11.64 5.67 -14.52
CA ILE A 126 -12.60 4.65 -14.96
C ILE A 126 -13.79 5.31 -15.69
N MET A 127 -14.37 6.36 -15.10
CA MET A 127 -15.50 7.06 -15.73
C MET A 127 -15.13 7.63 -17.09
N THR A 128 -13.93 8.21 -17.21
CA THR A 128 -13.45 8.81 -18.45
C THR A 128 -13.22 7.75 -19.54
N GLN A 129 -12.51 6.67 -19.20
CA GLN A 129 -12.21 5.58 -20.13
C GLN A 129 -13.48 4.85 -20.60
N LEU A 130 -14.41 4.56 -19.67
CA LEU A 130 -15.68 3.93 -20.01
C LEU A 130 -16.55 4.83 -20.88
N ARG A 131 -16.68 6.11 -20.53
CA ARG A 131 -17.49 7.06 -21.30
C ARG A 131 -16.97 7.17 -22.73
N GLN A 132 -15.66 7.29 -22.91
CA GLN A 132 -15.03 7.33 -24.24
C GLN A 132 -15.30 6.05 -25.03
N ALA A 133 -15.17 4.88 -24.41
CA ALA A 133 -15.39 3.60 -25.08
C ALA A 133 -16.86 3.38 -25.49
N LEU A 134 -17.81 3.79 -24.64
CA LEU A 134 -19.24 3.63 -24.90
C LEU A 134 -19.76 4.65 -25.91
N LEU A 135 -19.30 5.90 -25.86
CA LEU A 135 -19.70 6.94 -26.82
C LEU A 135 -19.28 6.60 -28.26
N GLN A 136 -18.17 5.87 -28.44
CA GLN A 136 -17.75 5.41 -29.77
C GLN A 136 -18.69 4.36 -30.39
N LEU A 137 -19.43 3.63 -29.56
CA LEU A 137 -20.39 2.60 -30.01
C LEU A 137 -21.84 3.10 -30.00
N SER A 138 -22.12 4.17 -29.26
CA SER A 138 -23.48 4.69 -29.10
C SER A 138 -23.87 5.62 -30.26
N GLY A 139 -25.10 5.47 -30.78
CA GLY A 139 -25.68 6.40 -31.74
C GLY A 139 -26.11 7.73 -31.09
N ALA A 140 -26.46 8.71 -31.93
CA ALA A 140 -26.97 10.01 -31.46
C ALA A 140 -28.20 9.83 -30.54
N GLY A 141 -28.19 10.48 -29.37
CA GLY A 141 -29.29 10.45 -28.39
C GLY A 141 -29.17 9.44 -27.24
N ALA A 142 -28.09 8.65 -27.18
CA ALA A 142 -27.88 7.65 -26.12
C ALA A 142 -27.03 8.15 -24.92
N GLU A 143 -26.69 9.45 -24.88
CA GLU A 143 -25.75 10.04 -23.92
C GLU A 143 -26.17 9.81 -22.45
N GLN A 144 -27.47 9.92 -22.17
CA GLN A 144 -28.02 9.75 -20.82
C GLN A 144 -27.95 8.29 -20.34
N ILE A 145 -28.12 7.33 -21.26
CA ILE A 145 -28.00 5.89 -20.99
C ILE A 145 -26.52 5.54 -20.75
N VAL A 146 -25.62 6.11 -21.56
CA VAL A 146 -24.17 5.93 -21.39
C VAL A 146 -23.72 6.47 -20.03
N GLU A 147 -24.14 7.66 -19.65
CA GLU A 147 -23.74 8.26 -18.37
C GLU A 147 -24.21 7.42 -17.17
N GLN A 148 -25.46 6.93 -17.20
CA GLN A 148 -25.96 6.04 -16.16
C GLN A 148 -25.15 4.73 -16.08
N ALA A 149 -24.85 4.13 -17.22
CA ALA A 149 -24.07 2.90 -17.28
C ALA A 149 -22.64 3.09 -16.76
N VAL A 150 -22.00 4.23 -17.08
CA VAL A 150 -20.67 4.60 -16.58
C VAL A 150 -20.68 4.75 -15.07
N GLN A 151 -21.65 5.48 -14.50
CA GLN A 151 -21.73 5.70 -13.06
C GLN A 151 -21.90 4.39 -12.28
N VAL A 152 -22.87 3.56 -12.67
CA VAL A 152 -23.15 2.28 -12.01
C VAL A 152 -21.96 1.33 -12.16
N SER A 153 -21.41 1.18 -13.37
CA SER A 153 -20.27 0.28 -13.61
C SER A 153 -19.02 0.73 -12.85
N THR A 154 -18.80 2.03 -12.72
CA THR A 154 -17.67 2.55 -11.93
C THR A 154 -17.88 2.27 -10.45
N ALA A 155 -19.07 2.57 -9.90
CA ALA A 155 -19.37 2.34 -8.49
C ALA A 155 -19.17 0.87 -8.09
N ASP A 156 -19.66 -0.06 -8.92
CA ASP A 156 -19.59 -1.51 -8.65
C ASP A 156 -18.17 -2.08 -8.74
N ASN A 157 -17.25 -1.42 -9.45
CA ASN A 157 -15.90 -1.95 -9.73
C ASN A 157 -14.76 -1.10 -9.14
N LEU A 158 -15.07 0.02 -8.48
CA LEU A 158 -14.06 0.91 -7.90
C LEU A 158 -13.25 0.20 -6.82
N ASP A 159 -13.92 -0.54 -5.93
CA ASP A 159 -13.25 -1.22 -4.81
C ASP A 159 -12.34 -2.37 -5.31
N LEU A 160 -12.71 -3.03 -6.41
CA LEU A 160 -11.85 -4.03 -7.08
C LEU A 160 -10.54 -3.38 -7.57
N GLY A 161 -10.63 -2.26 -8.28
CA GLY A 161 -9.44 -1.56 -8.77
C GLY A 161 -8.59 -1.00 -7.62
N CYS A 162 -9.21 -0.49 -6.55
CA CYS A 162 -8.51 -0.07 -5.34
C CYS A 162 -7.75 -1.24 -4.68
N ALA A 163 -8.39 -2.41 -4.54
CA ALA A 163 -7.77 -3.58 -3.94
C ALA A 163 -6.55 -4.08 -4.73
N LEU A 164 -6.58 -3.98 -6.06
CA LEU A 164 -5.44 -4.33 -6.91
C LEU A 164 -4.26 -3.37 -6.73
N ILE A 165 -4.52 -2.07 -6.64
CA ILE A 165 -3.47 -1.06 -6.39
C ILE A 165 -2.92 -1.20 -4.97
N GLU A 166 -3.78 -1.43 -3.97
CA GLU A 166 -3.38 -1.71 -2.59
C GLU A 166 -2.44 -2.91 -2.52
N LYS A 167 -2.82 -4.03 -3.14
CA LYS A 167 -1.99 -5.24 -3.19
C LYS A 167 -0.64 -4.97 -3.85
N ALA A 168 -0.63 -4.23 -4.96
CA ALA A 168 0.61 -3.87 -5.64
C ALA A 168 1.53 -3.02 -4.75
N ALA A 169 0.96 -2.09 -3.98
CA ALA A 169 1.70 -1.28 -3.02
C ALA A 169 2.27 -2.14 -1.88
N THR A 170 1.47 -3.05 -1.30
CA THR A 170 1.93 -3.91 -0.19
C THR A 170 3.04 -4.87 -0.62
N ASP A 171 2.91 -5.50 -1.79
CA ASP A 171 3.90 -6.45 -2.29
C ASP A 171 5.24 -5.76 -2.59
N LYS A 172 5.19 -4.55 -3.17
CA LYS A 172 6.39 -3.75 -3.40
C LYS A 172 7.01 -3.29 -2.08
N ALA A 173 6.22 -2.79 -1.14
CA ALA A 173 6.71 -2.32 0.15
C ALA A 173 7.43 -3.40 0.96
N LEU A 174 6.97 -4.65 0.89
CA LEU A 174 7.63 -5.78 1.54
C LEU A 174 9.06 -6.01 1.01
N ARG A 175 9.24 -5.95 -0.32
CA ARG A 175 10.57 -6.11 -0.93
C ARG A 175 11.48 -4.94 -0.58
N ASP A 176 10.97 -3.73 -0.74
CA ASP A 176 11.75 -2.50 -0.53
C ASP A 176 12.16 -2.35 0.95
N VAL A 177 11.30 -2.74 1.91
CA VAL A 177 11.66 -2.72 3.34
C VAL A 177 12.70 -3.80 3.68
N ASP A 178 12.59 -5.00 3.10
CA ASP A 178 13.58 -6.07 3.34
C ASP A 178 14.95 -5.69 2.81
N GLU A 179 15.02 -5.07 1.63
CA GLU A 179 16.26 -4.53 1.07
C GLU A 179 16.85 -3.43 1.97
N ALA A 180 16.02 -2.48 2.39
CA ALA A 180 16.46 -1.37 3.25
C ALA A 180 16.94 -1.84 4.64
N LEU A 181 16.39 -2.95 5.16
CA LEU A 181 16.73 -3.51 6.47
C LEU A 181 17.76 -4.65 6.41
N ALA A 182 18.10 -5.16 5.23
CA ALA A 182 19.11 -6.22 5.03
C ALA A 182 20.43 -6.02 5.79
N PRO A 183 21.09 -4.84 5.77
CA PRO A 183 22.32 -4.64 6.54
C PRO A 183 22.10 -4.78 8.04
N LEU A 184 20.94 -4.37 8.55
CA LEU A 184 20.59 -4.40 9.97
C LEU A 184 20.31 -5.83 10.45
N TYR A 185 19.76 -6.67 9.59
CA TYR A 185 19.62 -8.11 9.85
C TYR A 185 20.98 -8.81 9.89
N ALA A 186 21.90 -8.44 8.98
CA ALA A 186 23.23 -9.04 8.91
C ALA A 186 24.07 -8.76 10.16
N VAL A 187 24.05 -7.52 10.68
CA VAL A 187 24.79 -7.16 11.91
C VAL A 187 24.26 -7.95 13.13
N ARG A 188 22.93 -8.11 13.24
CA ARG A 188 22.30 -8.91 14.30
C ARG A 188 22.70 -10.38 14.22
N ARG A 189 22.64 -10.97 13.02
CA ARG A 189 23.06 -12.36 12.79
C ARG A 189 24.52 -12.59 13.17
N LYS A 190 25.42 -11.70 12.73
CA LYS A 190 26.85 -11.79 13.07
C LYS A 190 27.10 -11.69 14.58
N SER A 191 26.37 -10.81 15.28
CA SER A 191 26.49 -10.68 16.74
C SER A 191 26.02 -11.94 17.46
N ARG A 192 24.89 -12.52 17.00
CA ARG A 192 24.36 -13.79 17.52
C ARG A 192 25.32 -14.95 17.30
N GLU A 193 25.89 -15.09 16.10
CA GLU A 193 26.88 -16.12 15.77
C GLU A 193 28.15 -16.01 16.61
N ALA A 194 28.55 -14.78 16.96
CA ALA A 194 29.66 -14.51 17.86
C ALA A 194 29.32 -14.72 19.36
N GLY A 195 28.08 -15.07 19.71
CA GLY A 195 27.61 -15.16 21.09
C GLY A 195 27.62 -13.82 21.84
N GLN A 196 27.66 -12.70 21.12
CA GLN A 196 27.70 -11.36 21.68
C GLN A 196 26.28 -10.80 21.81
N ALA A 197 26.04 -10.06 22.90
CA ALA A 197 24.81 -9.31 23.04
C ALA A 197 24.73 -8.21 21.97
N TYR A 198 23.59 -8.10 21.30
CA TYR A 198 23.38 -7.11 20.25
C TYR A 198 22.91 -5.78 20.86
N TYR A 199 23.60 -4.70 20.51
CA TYR A 199 23.21 -3.34 20.84
C TYR A 199 23.52 -2.43 19.66
N ASP A 200 22.50 -1.77 19.11
CA ASP A 200 22.69 -0.84 18.01
C ASP A 200 23.24 0.51 18.53
N MET A 201 24.57 0.68 18.52
CA MET A 201 25.20 1.94 18.96
C MET A 201 24.83 3.15 18.08
N SER A 202 24.38 2.95 16.84
CA SER A 202 24.02 4.06 15.95
C SER A 202 22.79 4.84 16.46
N VAL A 203 21.86 4.13 17.09
CA VAL A 203 20.64 4.69 17.69
C VAL A 203 20.95 5.53 18.95
N TYR A 204 22.05 5.22 19.65
CA TYR A 204 22.50 5.94 20.85
C TYR A 204 23.45 7.10 20.52
N ALA A 205 24.08 7.08 19.34
CA ALA A 205 24.96 8.14 18.88
C ALA A 205 24.18 9.34 18.30
N GLN A 206 22.96 9.13 17.83
CA GLN A 206 22.11 10.18 17.26
C GLN A 206 21.24 10.87 18.32
N GLY A 207 21.85 11.80 19.06
CA GLY A 207 21.14 12.81 19.86
C GLY A 207 20.83 12.41 21.31
N ARG A 208 19.69 12.87 21.83
CA ARG A 208 19.28 12.70 23.25
C ARG A 208 18.63 11.35 23.54
N TYR A 209 18.31 10.55 22.52
CA TYR A 209 17.74 9.22 22.71
C TYR A 209 18.85 8.20 22.97
N PRO A 210 18.65 7.23 23.89
CA PRO A 210 17.54 7.10 24.84
C PRO A 210 17.86 7.64 26.24
N SER A 211 18.97 8.36 26.42
CA SER A 211 19.39 8.91 27.72
C SER A 211 18.41 9.94 28.29
N SER A 212 17.64 10.63 27.45
CA SER A 212 16.57 11.54 27.87
C SER A 212 15.24 10.88 28.21
N LEU A 213 15.10 9.56 28.02
CA LEU A 213 13.87 8.86 28.35
C LEU A 213 13.85 8.43 29.83
N PRO A 214 12.70 8.57 30.50
CA PRO A 214 12.45 7.92 31.78
C PRO A 214 12.74 6.42 31.68
N GLU A 215 13.18 5.82 32.78
CA GLU A 215 13.60 4.41 32.82
C GLU A 215 12.50 3.44 32.35
N VAL A 216 11.23 3.79 32.57
CA VAL A 216 10.06 3.01 32.14
C VAL A 216 9.92 2.94 30.61
N LEU A 217 10.40 3.96 29.88
CA LEU A 217 10.31 4.08 28.42
C LEU A 217 11.62 3.76 27.71
N ARG A 218 12.70 3.55 28.45
CA ARG A 218 14.00 3.20 27.88
C ARG A 218 13.94 1.79 27.28
N PRO A 219 14.48 1.57 26.07
CA PRO A 219 14.66 0.21 25.56
C PRO A 219 15.42 -0.64 26.57
N LYS A 220 14.91 -1.84 26.85
CA LYS A 220 15.55 -2.77 27.77
C LYS A 220 16.38 -3.77 26.97
N PRO A 221 17.57 -4.17 27.46
CA PRO A 221 18.35 -5.24 26.86
C PRO A 221 17.53 -6.53 26.73
N GLY A 222 17.64 -7.19 25.58
CA GLY A 222 16.90 -8.42 25.30
C GLY A 222 15.67 -8.16 24.42
N HIS A 223 14.65 -8.99 24.59
CA HIS A 223 13.50 -8.97 23.71
C HIS A 223 12.53 -7.82 24.00
N LEU A 224 11.84 -7.32 22.96
CA LEU A 224 10.69 -6.42 23.17
C LEU A 224 9.66 -7.07 24.10
N GLN A 225 9.07 -6.27 24.99
CA GLN A 225 8.01 -6.76 25.88
C GLN A 225 6.75 -7.13 25.08
N PRO A 226 5.93 -8.08 25.55
CA PRO A 226 4.74 -8.54 24.81
C PRO A 226 3.74 -7.41 24.49
N ASN A 227 3.59 -6.44 25.39
CA ASN A 227 2.75 -5.26 25.17
C ASN A 227 3.28 -4.35 24.04
N GLN A 228 4.60 -4.21 23.91
CA GLN A 228 5.24 -3.44 22.84
C GLN A 228 5.13 -4.17 21.49
N GLN A 229 5.31 -5.50 21.50
CA GLN A 229 5.13 -6.33 20.31
C GLN A 229 3.68 -6.31 19.80
N ARG A 230 2.70 -6.26 20.70
CA ARG A 230 1.27 -6.23 20.36
C ARG A 230 0.90 -5.08 19.43
N VAL A 231 1.54 -3.91 19.55
CA VAL A 231 1.31 -2.78 18.64
C VAL A 231 1.58 -3.16 17.19
N TYR A 232 2.62 -3.98 16.94
CA TYR A 232 2.92 -4.47 15.60
C TYR A 232 1.97 -5.56 15.13
N GLU A 233 1.50 -6.43 16.04
CA GLU A 233 0.51 -7.44 15.72
C GLU A 233 -0.85 -6.84 15.35
N ASP A 234 -1.19 -5.69 15.94
CA ASP A 234 -2.43 -4.98 15.65
C ASP A 234 -2.45 -4.42 14.22
N PHE A 235 -1.29 -4.21 13.56
CA PHE A 235 -1.23 -3.91 12.11
C PHE A 235 -1.80 -5.03 11.24
N ALA A 236 -1.81 -6.28 11.69
CA ALA A 236 -2.51 -7.37 11.01
C ALA A 236 -4.04 -7.34 11.23
N ARG A 237 -4.50 -6.67 12.30
CA ARG A 237 -5.88 -6.74 12.80
C ARG A 237 -6.71 -5.50 12.53
N LEU A 238 -6.08 -4.38 12.17
CA LEU A 238 -6.76 -3.12 11.87
C LEU A 238 -7.83 -3.34 10.78
N PRO A 239 -9.13 -3.18 11.12
CA PRO A 239 -10.20 -3.25 10.15
C PRO A 239 -9.99 -2.15 9.11
N ARG A 240 -9.92 -2.52 7.82
CA ARG A 240 -9.70 -1.58 6.71
C ARG A 240 -10.97 -0.82 6.30
N THR A 241 -11.98 -0.82 7.16
CA THR A 241 -13.25 -0.09 7.02
C THR A 241 -13.46 0.78 8.25
N PRO A 242 -13.94 2.03 8.09
CA PRO A 242 -14.31 2.84 9.24
C PRO A 242 -15.39 2.08 10.04
N PRO A 243 -15.34 2.09 11.39
CA PRO A 243 -16.42 1.54 12.17
C PRO A 243 -17.70 2.27 11.80
N THR A 244 -18.71 1.52 11.36
CA THR A 244 -20.08 2.00 11.24
C THR A 244 -20.53 2.42 12.63
N GLN A 245 -20.48 3.73 12.93
CA GLN A 245 -21.06 4.25 14.17
C GLN A 245 -22.56 3.93 14.17
N PRO A 246 -23.08 3.20 15.16
CA PRO A 246 -24.52 3.06 15.30
C PRO A 246 -25.15 4.45 15.53
N PRO A 247 -26.36 4.69 14.99
CA PRO A 247 -27.04 5.98 15.16
C PRO A 247 -27.18 6.33 16.65
N PRO A 248 -27.03 7.61 17.02
CA PRO A 248 -27.17 8.03 18.42
C PRO A 248 -28.58 7.68 18.94
N PRO A 249 -28.71 7.24 20.20
CA PRO A 249 -30.00 6.95 20.79
C PRO A 249 -30.87 8.22 20.81
N PRO A 250 -32.19 8.10 20.60
CA PRO A 250 -33.08 9.25 20.67
C PRO A 250 -33.04 9.85 22.07
N MET A 251 -32.82 11.17 22.12
CA MET A 251 -32.83 11.94 23.36
C MET A 251 -34.21 11.84 24.02
N PRO A 252 -34.30 11.52 25.32
CA PRO A 252 -35.57 11.63 26.04
C PRO A 252 -35.99 13.11 26.12
N TYR A 253 -37.24 13.37 25.74
CA TYR A 253 -37.92 14.66 25.86
C TYR A 253 -38.04 15.11 27.32
#